data_AF-A0A932HMN5-F1
#
_entry.id   AF-A0A932HMN5-F1
#
_cell.length_a   1.000
_cell.length_b   1.000
_cell.length_c   1.000
_cell.angle_alpha   90.00
_cell.angle_beta   90.00
_cell.angle_gamma   90.00
#
_symmetry.space_group_name_H-M   'P 1'
#
loop_
_entity.id
_entity.type
_entity.pdbx_description
1 polymer ?
#
loop_
_entity_poly.entity_id
_entity_poly.type
_entity_poly.pdbx_seq_one_letter_code
_entity_poly.pdbx_strand_id
1 'polypeptide(L)'
;VVAFVYFLLSALFGLGLATVEIESTELRESLILMYGGMIMLGFFSMLIVGQMYKIVPFLVWFHTFSDKVGKEPVPMLKDMFNERLGSVQFWIMNGGVVLVLIGLGSSQPILAKVGLIAVFMGSILFAFNLATVFRLRSRYGNKRIHT
;
A
#
# COMPACT_ATOMS: atom_id res chain seq x y z
N VAL A 1 -6.24 7.69 -4.97
CA VAL A 1 -7.71 7.58 -5.18
C VAL A 1 -8.29 6.46 -4.34
N VAL A 2 -7.90 5.20 -4.56
CA VAL A 2 -8.47 4.04 -3.83
C VAL A 2 -8.42 4.15 -2.31
N ALA A 3 -7.32 4.63 -1.71
CA ALA A 3 -7.27 4.86 -0.26
C ALA A 3 -8.40 5.79 0.22
N PHE A 4 -8.66 6.89 -0.50
CA PHE A 4 -9.74 7.82 -0.15
C PHE A 4 -11.13 7.23 -0.36
N VAL A 5 -11.29 6.30 -1.30
CA VAL A 5 -12.53 5.53 -1.43
C VAL A 5 -12.76 4.67 -0.18
N TYR A 6 -11.74 3.96 0.30
CA TYR A 6 -11.85 3.22 1.57
C TYR A 6 -12.15 4.12 2.76
N PHE A 7 -11.55 5.31 2.82
CA PHE A 7 -11.84 6.30 3.86
C PHE A 7 -13.31 6.76 3.83
N LEU A 8 -13.83 7.08 2.64
CA LEU A 8 -15.23 7.47 2.49
C LEU A 8 -16.17 6.32 2.87
N LEU A 9 -15.88 5.11 2.39
CA LEU A 9 -16.67 3.92 2.72
C LEU A 9 -16.63 3.63 4.22
N SER A 10 -15.47 3.73 4.87
CA SER A 10 -15.36 3.53 6.31
C SER A 10 -16.12 4.60 7.07
N ALA A 11 -16.06 5.87 6.66
CA ALA A 11 -16.79 6.95 7.32
C ALA A 11 -18.31 6.74 7.26
N LEU A 12 -18.85 6.37 6.09
CA LEU A 12 -20.26 6.04 5.91
C LEU A 12 -20.66 4.81 6.73
N PHE A 13 -19.83 3.76 6.71
CA PHE A 13 -20.07 2.53 7.44
C PHE A 13 -20.03 2.74 8.97
N GLY A 14 -19.08 3.54 9.45
CA GLY A 14 -18.98 3.94 10.85
C GLY A 14 -20.18 4.77 11.32
N LEU A 15 -20.69 5.67 10.46
CA LEU A 15 -21.91 6.42 10.75
C LEU A 15 -23.14 5.49 10.86
N GLY A 16 -23.24 4.50 9.97
CA GLY A 16 -24.28 3.46 10.06
C GLY A 16 -24.19 2.68 11.38
N LEU A 17 -22.99 2.26 11.76
CA LEU A 17 -22.75 1.58 13.04
C LEU A 17 -23.05 2.43 14.28
N ALA A 18 -22.89 3.75 14.19
CA ALA A 18 -23.17 4.66 15.30
C ALA A 18 -24.66 4.93 15.50
N THR A 19 -25.49 4.72 14.47
CA THR A 19 -26.92 5.07 14.47
C THR A 19 -27.83 3.85 14.61
N VAL A 20 -27.36 2.67 14.19
CA VAL A 20 -28.13 1.43 14.24
C VAL A 20 -27.79 0.65 15.51
N GLU A 21 -28.78 0.41 16.36
CA GLU A 21 -28.65 -0.53 17.49
C GLU A 21 -28.74 -1.97 16.97
N ILE A 22 -27.65 -2.72 17.17
CA ILE A 22 -27.52 -4.11 16.73
C ILE A 22 -27.58 -4.99 17.97
N GLU A 23 -28.66 -5.77 18.10
CA GLU A 23 -28.89 -6.64 19.26
C GLU A 23 -27.92 -7.83 19.32
N SER A 24 -27.53 -8.38 18.16
CA SER A 24 -26.63 -9.53 18.09
C SER A 24 -25.17 -9.12 18.28
N THR A 25 -24.55 -9.56 19.38
CA THR A 25 -23.13 -9.30 19.71
C THR A 25 -22.18 -9.76 18.61
N GLU A 26 -22.37 -10.97 18.06
CA GLU A 26 -21.49 -11.53 17.03
C GLU A 26 -21.46 -10.69 15.74
N LEU A 27 -22.63 -10.24 15.30
CA LEU A 27 -22.75 -9.39 14.11
C LEU A 27 -22.11 -8.02 14.36
N ARG A 28 -22.32 -7.44 15.55
CA ARG A 28 -21.71 -6.17 15.94
C ARG A 28 -20.17 -6.26 15.93
N GLU A 29 -19.61 -7.32 16.49
CA GLU A 29 -18.15 -7.54 16.47
C GLU A 29 -17.60 -7.67 15.05
N SER A 30 -18.26 -8.46 14.20
CA SER A 30 -17.84 -8.63 12.80
C SER A 30 -17.85 -7.30 12.04
N LEU A 31 -18.89 -6.49 12.21
CA LEU A 31 -18.97 -5.17 11.56
C LEU A 31 -17.92 -4.19 12.11
N ILE A 32 -17.61 -4.21 13.41
CA ILE A 32 -16.53 -3.40 13.99
C ILE A 32 -15.18 -3.81 13.38
N LEU A 33 -14.94 -5.11 13.21
CA LEU A 33 -13.73 -5.61 12.55
C LEU A 33 -13.67 -5.22 11.07
N MET A 34 -14.80 -5.23 10.36
CA MET A 34 -14.88 -4.73 8.98
C MET A 34 -14.53 -3.24 8.90
N TYR A 35 -15.11 -2.43 9.79
CA TYR A 35 -14.82 -1.01 9.89
C TYR A 35 -13.32 -0.76 10.15
N GLY A 36 -12.75 -1.46 11.13
CA GLY A 36 -11.32 -1.40 11.43
C GLY A 36 -10.45 -1.85 10.24
N GLY A 37 -10.86 -2.91 9.55
CA GLY A 37 -10.19 -3.42 8.35
C GLY A 37 -10.20 -2.43 7.20
N MET A 38 -11.32 -1.73 6.95
CA MET A 38 -11.42 -0.68 5.93
C MET A 38 -10.45 0.47 6.22
N ILE A 39 -10.34 0.90 7.48
CA ILE A 39 -9.45 2.00 7.85
C ILE A 39 -7.98 1.57 7.81
N MET A 40 -7.63 0.47 8.49
CA MET A 40 -6.24 0.06 8.63
C MET A 40 -5.68 -0.50 7.33
N LEU A 41 -6.35 -1.50 6.75
CA LEU A 41 -5.88 -2.16 5.53
C LEU A 41 -6.32 -1.38 4.29
N GLY A 42 -7.54 -0.83 4.24
CA GLY A 42 -8.02 -0.10 3.07
C GLY A 42 -7.44 1.30 2.94
N PHE A 43 -7.53 2.14 3.97
CA PHE A 43 -7.09 3.53 3.90
C PHE A 43 -5.60 3.70 4.19
N PHE A 44 -5.16 3.41 5.42
CA PHE A 44 -3.79 3.70 5.85
C PHE A 44 -2.74 2.95 5.03
N SER A 45 -2.89 1.62 4.88
CA SER A 45 -1.89 0.84 4.16
C SER A 45 -1.74 1.27 2.69
N MET A 46 -2.86 1.51 1.99
CA MET A 46 -2.87 1.97 0.60
C MET A 46 -2.30 3.38 0.46
N LEU A 47 -2.61 4.26 1.41
CA LEU A 47 -2.08 5.62 1.43
C LEU A 47 -0.56 5.60 1.64
N ILE A 48 -0.07 4.82 2.61
CA ILE A 48 1.35 4.68 2.90
C ILE A 48 2.08 4.15 1.66
N VAL A 49 1.62 3.04 1.08
CA VAL A 49 2.24 2.44 -0.11
C VAL A 49 2.26 3.43 -1.28
N GLY A 50 1.14 4.10 -1.55
CA GLY A 50 1.05 5.07 -2.64
C GLY A 50 2.00 6.26 -2.46
N GLN A 51 2.18 6.76 -1.23
CA GLN A 51 3.12 7.85 -0.96
C GLN A 51 4.58 7.38 -0.96
N MET A 52 4.86 6.16 -0.53
CA MET A 52 6.22 5.60 -0.56
C MET A 52 6.78 5.49 -1.98
N TYR A 53 5.95 5.15 -2.98
CA TYR A 53 6.36 5.17 -4.39
C TYR A 53 6.67 6.57 -4.95
N LYS A 54 6.35 7.64 -4.22
CA LYS A 54 6.72 9.01 -4.59
C LYS A 54 7.90 9.50 -3.78
N ILE A 55 7.80 9.37 -2.45
CA ILE A 55 8.78 9.89 -1.49
C ILE A 55 10.13 9.18 -1.65
N VAL A 56 10.15 7.84 -1.67
CA VAL A 56 11.41 7.09 -1.69
C VAL A 56 12.19 7.29 -2.99
N PRO A 57 11.58 7.15 -4.19
CA PRO A 57 12.28 7.47 -5.43
C PRO A 57 12.74 8.92 -5.47
N PHE A 58 11.92 9.89 -5.02
CA PHE A 58 12.29 11.30 -4.99
C PHE A 58 13.52 11.55 -4.12
N LEU A 59 13.55 11.04 -2.88
CA LEU A 59 14.68 11.23 -1.98
C LEU A 59 15.96 10.60 -2.53
N VAL A 60 15.87 9.36 -3.03
CA VAL A 60 17.04 8.69 -3.61
C VAL A 60 17.52 9.44 -4.85
N TRP A 61 16.62 9.92 -5.69
CA TRP A 61 16.95 10.68 -6.88
C TRP A 61 17.60 12.01 -6.54
N PHE A 62 17.01 12.76 -5.61
CA PHE A 62 17.49 14.08 -5.18
C PHE A 62 18.91 14.00 -4.61
N HIS A 63 19.21 13.00 -3.78
CA HIS A 63 20.56 12.85 -3.22
C HIS A 63 21.59 12.28 -4.19
N THR A 64 21.17 11.56 -5.24
CA THR A 64 22.09 10.85 -6.12
C THR A 64 22.36 11.60 -7.44
N PHE A 65 21.32 12.20 -8.02
CA PHE A 65 21.31 12.70 -9.40
C PHE A 65 21.10 14.22 -9.54
N SER A 66 20.70 14.94 -8.49
CA SER A 66 20.45 16.40 -8.58
C SER A 66 21.65 17.18 -9.11
N ASP A 67 22.86 16.90 -8.63
CA ASP A 67 24.10 17.58 -9.06
C ASP A 67 24.54 17.29 -10.51
N LYS A 68 23.93 16.26 -11.11
CA LYS A 68 24.24 15.73 -12.46
C LYS A 68 23.28 16.25 -13.52
N VAL A 69 22.20 16.92 -13.12
CA VAL A 69 21.22 17.53 -14.02
C VAL A 69 21.92 18.55 -14.92
N GLY A 70 21.71 18.43 -16.24
CA GLY A 70 22.34 19.29 -17.25
C GLY A 70 23.78 18.95 -17.62
N LYS A 71 24.41 17.98 -16.92
CA LYS A 71 25.75 17.48 -17.25
C LYS A 71 25.69 16.13 -17.94
N GLU A 72 24.81 15.25 -17.48
CA GLU A 72 24.63 13.90 -18.02
C GLU A 72 23.13 13.50 -17.99
N PRO A 73 22.70 12.53 -18.83
CA PRO A 73 21.34 12.02 -18.77
C PRO A 73 21.09 11.32 -17.43
N VAL A 74 20.08 11.78 -16.70
CA VAL A 74 19.67 11.22 -15.40
C VAL A 74 18.36 10.42 -15.55
N PRO A 75 18.20 9.30 -14.82
CA PRO A 75 16.98 8.50 -14.91
C PRO A 75 15.77 9.29 -14.40
N MET A 76 14.58 9.00 -14.92
CA MET A 76 13.35 9.55 -14.36
C MET A 76 12.97 8.77 -13.09
N LEU A 77 12.15 9.38 -12.22
CA LEU A 77 11.67 8.74 -10.99
C LEU A 77 10.97 7.39 -11.22
N LYS A 78 10.21 7.30 -12.31
CA LYS A 78 9.51 6.08 -12.72
C LYS A 78 10.44 4.95 -13.14
N ASP A 79 11.66 5.27 -13.59
CA ASP A 79 12.64 4.28 -14.03
C ASP A 79 13.37 3.64 -12.83
N MET A 80 13.17 4.18 -11.61
CA MET A 80 13.87 3.72 -10.41
C MET A 80 13.27 2.47 -9.79
N PHE A 81 12.03 2.13 -10.16
CA PHE A 81 11.31 0.94 -9.69
C PHE A 81 10.60 0.27 -10.87
N ASN A 82 10.15 -0.98 -10.68
CA ASN A 82 9.44 -1.69 -11.73
C ASN A 82 7.93 -1.35 -11.68
N GLU A 83 7.44 -0.59 -12.66
CA GLU A 83 6.03 -0.20 -12.75
C GLU A 83 5.07 -1.39 -12.90
N ARG A 84 5.45 -2.43 -13.65
CA ARG A 84 4.64 -3.64 -13.81
C ARG A 84 4.47 -4.36 -12.48
N LEU A 85 5.58 -4.48 -11.74
CA LEU A 85 5.55 -5.10 -10.42
C LEU A 85 4.73 -4.27 -9.42
N GLY A 86 4.84 -2.95 -9.48
CA GLY A 86 4.01 -2.04 -8.67
C GLY A 86 2.51 -2.19 -8.98
N SER A 87 2.17 -2.35 -10.27
CA SER A 87 0.78 -2.58 -10.69
C SER A 87 0.24 -3.92 -10.19
N VAL A 88 1.02 -5.00 -10.31
CA VAL A 88 0.65 -6.33 -9.79
C VAL A 88 0.49 -6.28 -8.26
N GLN A 89 1.43 -5.65 -7.56
CA GLN A 89 1.39 -5.47 -6.12
C GLN A 89 0.13 -4.71 -5.68
N PHE A 90 -0.22 -3.63 -6.39
CA PHE A 90 -1.43 -2.86 -6.12
C PHE A 90 -2.69 -3.71 -6.23
N TRP A 91 -2.85 -4.48 -7.31
CA TRP A 91 -4.03 -5.32 -7.50
C TRP A 91 -4.12 -6.46 -6.49
N ILE A 92 -3.01 -7.13 -6.19
CA ILE A 92 -2.96 -8.19 -5.17
C ILE A 92 -3.36 -7.64 -3.81
N MET A 93 -2.79 -6.50 -3.41
CA MET A 93 -3.05 -5.90 -2.11
C MET A 93 -4.50 -5.40 -2.03
N ASN A 94 -5.01 -4.76 -3.09
CA ASN A 94 -6.37 -4.25 -3.12
C ASN A 94 -7.42 -5.37 -3.12
N GLY A 95 -7.23 -6.38 -3.98
CA GLY A 95 -8.06 -7.59 -3.98
C GLY A 95 -8.02 -8.32 -2.64
N GLY A 96 -6.85 -8.39 -2.01
CA GLY A 96 -6.69 -8.94 -0.67
C GLY A 96 -7.53 -8.21 0.38
N VAL A 97 -7.51 -6.87 0.41
CA VAL A 97 -8.36 -6.09 1.32
C VAL A 97 -9.84 -6.36 1.06
N VAL A 98 -10.28 -6.36 -0.20
CA VAL A 98 -11.69 -6.65 -0.55
C VAL A 98 -12.09 -8.05 -0.06
N LEU A 99 -11.24 -9.06 -0.24
CA LEU A 99 -11.48 -10.42 0.25
C LEU A 99 -11.57 -10.49 1.78
N VAL A 100 -10.73 -9.74 2.50
CA VAL A 100 -10.85 -9.62 3.96
C VAL A 100 -12.23 -9.09 4.35
N LEU A 101 -12.67 -8.00 3.72
CA LEU A 101 -13.95 -7.36 4.04
C LEU A 101 -15.14 -8.27 3.72
N ILE A 102 -15.11 -8.97 2.57
CA ILE A 102 -16.16 -9.95 2.22
C ILE A 102 -16.15 -11.11 3.20
N GLY A 103 -14.97 -11.64 3.57
CA GLY A 103 -14.83 -12.73 4.51
C GLY A 103 -15.37 -12.40 5.89
N LEU A 104 -15.10 -11.19 6.39
CA LEU A 104 -15.66 -10.71 7.65
C LEU A 104 -17.19 -10.53 7.55
N GLY A 105 -17.69 -9.85 6.51
CA GLY A 105 -19.12 -9.56 6.36
C GLY A 105 -20.01 -10.77 6.08
N SER A 106 -19.44 -11.84 5.51
CA SER A 106 -20.15 -13.11 5.28
C SER A 106 -19.89 -14.16 6.36
N SER A 107 -19.15 -13.81 7.42
CA SER A 107 -18.72 -14.74 8.48
C SER A 107 -17.97 -15.97 7.94
N GLN A 108 -17.22 -15.80 6.84
CA GLN A 108 -16.42 -16.84 6.18
C GLN A 108 -14.93 -16.65 6.49
N PRO A 109 -14.39 -17.32 7.53
CA PRO A 109 -13.02 -17.09 7.99
C PRO A 109 -11.96 -17.49 6.96
N ILE A 110 -12.29 -18.43 6.06
CA ILE A 110 -11.39 -18.87 4.99
C ILE A 110 -11.14 -17.73 4.00
N LEU A 111 -12.19 -17.01 3.58
CA LEU A 111 -12.05 -15.86 2.69
C LEU A 111 -11.20 -14.77 3.32
N ALA A 112 -11.42 -14.48 4.61
CA ALA A 112 -10.64 -13.48 5.33
C ALA A 112 -9.14 -13.86 5.40
N LYS A 113 -8.83 -15.14 5.67
CA LYS A 113 -7.46 -15.65 5.68
C LYS A 113 -6.78 -15.55 4.30
N VAL A 114 -7.48 -15.93 3.24
CA VAL A 114 -6.97 -15.79 1.87
C VAL A 114 -6.68 -14.33 1.53
N GLY A 115 -7.58 -13.42 1.92
CA GLY A 115 -7.39 -11.98 1.78
C GLY A 115 -6.15 -11.47 2.52
N LEU A 116 -5.94 -11.88 3.77
CA LEU A 116 -4.75 -11.51 4.55
C LEU A 116 -3.46 -12.03 3.93
N ILE A 117 -3.44 -13.27 3.42
CA ILE A 117 -2.29 -13.84 2.70
C ILE A 117 -2.00 -13.00 1.44
N ALA A 118 -3.03 -12.60 0.70
CA ALA A 118 -2.85 -11.72 -0.46
C ALA A 118 -2.26 -10.36 -0.08
N VAL A 119 -2.75 -9.71 0.98
CA VAL A 119 -2.19 -8.45 1.49
C VAL A 119 -0.72 -8.63 1.92
N PHE A 120 -0.40 -9.73 2.59
CA PHE A 120 0.97 -10.05 2.99
C PHE A 120 1.90 -10.23 1.78
N MET A 121 1.46 -10.99 0.77
CA MET A 121 2.21 -11.16 -0.48
C MET A 121 2.40 -9.83 -1.21
N GLY A 122 1.37 -8.99 -1.27
CA GLY A 122 1.46 -7.63 -1.81
C GLY A 122 2.50 -6.79 -1.06
N SER A 123 2.57 -6.93 0.27
CA SER A 123 3.53 -6.21 1.11
C SER A 123 4.99 -6.65 0.86
N ILE A 124 5.22 -7.94 0.61
CA ILE A 124 6.52 -8.48 0.20
C ILE A 124 6.94 -7.92 -1.17
N LEU A 125 6.02 -7.92 -2.15
CA LEU A 125 6.29 -7.36 -3.48
C LEU A 125 6.62 -5.87 -3.41
N PHE A 126 5.90 -5.12 -2.56
CA PHE A 126 6.17 -3.71 -2.31
C PHE A 126 7.58 -3.50 -1.75
N ALA A 127 7.94 -4.25 -0.70
CA ALA A 127 9.26 -4.17 -0.07
C ALA A 127 10.38 -4.52 -1.06
N PHE A 128 10.20 -5.56 -1.87
CA PHE A 128 11.17 -5.95 -2.90
C PHE A 128 11.34 -4.86 -3.97
N ASN A 129 10.24 -4.27 -4.44
CA ASN A 129 10.29 -3.22 -5.46
C ASN A 129 10.98 -1.95 -4.91
N LEU A 130 10.68 -1.54 -3.67
CA LEU A 130 11.36 -0.43 -3.02
C LEU A 130 12.85 -0.70 -2.75
N ALA A 131 13.20 -1.92 -2.35
CA ALA A 131 14.60 -2.30 -2.12
C ALA A 131 15.46 -2.09 -3.38
N THR A 132 14.88 -2.25 -4.57
CA THR A 132 15.55 -1.98 -5.85
C THR A 132 15.93 -0.50 -5.98
N VAL A 133 15.06 0.42 -5.54
CA VAL A 133 15.32 1.87 -5.51
C VAL A 133 16.50 2.17 -4.57
N PHE A 134 16.52 1.59 -3.37
CA PHE A 134 17.62 1.81 -2.42
C PHE A 134 18.96 1.23 -2.91
N ARG A 135 18.93 0.11 -3.64
CA ARG A 135 20.14 -0.48 -4.25
C ARG A 135 20.75 0.44 -5.32
N LEU A 136 19.95 1.23 -6.03
CA LEU A 136 20.47 2.23 -6.98
C LEU A 136 21.34 3.28 -6.27
N ARG A 137 20.88 3.78 -5.11
CA ARG A 137 21.68 4.71 -4.29
C ARG A 137 23.04 4.14 -3.94
N SER A 138 23.07 2.90 -3.46
CA SER A 138 24.31 2.23 -3.05
C SER A 138 25.31 2.11 -4.21
N ARG A 139 24.83 1.74 -5.42
CA ARG A 139 25.69 1.60 -6.60
C ARG A 139 26.27 2.91 -7.11
N TYR A 140 25.49 4.00 -7.11
CA TYR A 140 25.94 5.29 -7.63
C TYR A 140 26.63 6.17 -6.58
N GLY A 141 26.29 6.01 -5.29
CA GLY A 141 26.95 6.70 -4.18
C GLY A 141 28.41 6.27 -4.01
N ASN A 142 28.72 4.97 -4.20
CA ASN A 142 30.09 4.46 -4.09
C ASN A 142 31.01 4.96 -5.22
N LYS A 143 30.46 5.41 -6.35
CA LYS A 143 31.25 5.98 -7.46
C LYS A 143 31.73 7.42 -7.19
N ARG A 144 31.18 8.13 -6.19
CA ARG A 144 31.66 9.48 -5.82
C ARG A 144 32.97 9.50 -5.04
N ILE A 145 33.45 8.36 -4.53
CA ILE A 145 34.62 8.29 -3.62
C ILE A 145 35.94 8.06 -4.39
N HIS A 146 35.88 7.77 -5.70
CA HIS A 146 37.05 7.39 -6.50
C HIS A 146 37.38 8.32 -7.68
N THR A 147 36.84 9.54 -7.69
CA THR A 147 37.17 10.61 -8.66
C THR A 147 37.40 11.90 -7.91
#